data_AF-A0A077Y396-F1
#
_entry.id   AF-A0A077Y396-F1
#
_cell.length_a   1.000
_cell.length_b   1.000
_cell.length_c   1.000
_cell.angle_alpha   90.00
_cell.angle_beta   90.00
_cell.angle_gamma   90.00
#
_symmetry.space_group_name_H-M   'P 1'
#
loop_
_entity.id
_entity.type
_entity.pdbx_description
1 polymer ?
#
loop_
_entity_poly.entity_id
_entity_poly.type
_entity_poly.pdbx_seq_one_letter_code
_entity_poly.pdbx_strand_id
1 'polypeptide(L)'
;MYRGNKIRVGTLNIFNKFYYNTTKRVLSSSFEYVNNTDRRNLLYNYLLNNSLDIICLQEVDSFMINNINVKFRDFGFAFDFPSNYITPSANSNNCCIIYKKNFKLLSKKNFDLNESVQKYFAKYSSESQCEIQDAFLIELKKRQSLATMIILELASNTFIGICNCHIHWNPSYPDIKLFHTYLIIKEFYEFIENNFPDFPLIPLLLVGDFNSTPFLKSDKNLKGPSIFSGVYELVTTGRLSKSHEHHPAVLRKNTKLEIYPDLVVDPFKSIFNDLNGKEPLFTNKTKSFSGCIDYIFYKGLVPLSAQIVPNDIEHIESLPTPKYPSDHALLISDIFIV
;
A
#
# COMPACT_ATOMS: atom_id res chain seq x y z
N MET A 1 -19.23 -11.26 27.04
CA MET A 1 -18.79 -9.96 26.47
C MET A 1 -17.33 -10.10 26.08
N TYR A 2 -17.02 -10.15 24.79
CA TYR A 2 -15.62 -10.22 24.33
C TYR A 2 -14.92 -8.91 24.72
N ARG A 3 -13.85 -9.00 25.52
CA ARG A 3 -12.97 -7.87 25.87
C ARG A 3 -11.97 -7.65 24.73
N GLY A 4 -12.44 -7.15 23.60
CA GLY A 4 -11.58 -6.81 22.46
C GLY A 4 -11.48 -5.31 22.25
N ASN A 5 -10.41 -4.87 21.59
CA ASN A 5 -10.19 -3.46 21.27
C ASN A 5 -10.78 -3.15 19.89
N LYS A 6 -11.63 -2.12 19.81
CA LYS A 6 -12.09 -1.58 18.53
C LYS A 6 -11.12 -0.50 18.09
N ILE A 7 -10.61 -0.61 16.86
CA ILE A 7 -9.82 0.43 16.22
C ILE A 7 -10.47 0.89 14.91
N ARG A 8 -10.26 2.15 14.57
CA ARG A 8 -10.59 2.73 13.26
C ARG A 8 -9.32 3.01 12.48
N VAL A 9 -9.17 2.35 11.34
CA VAL A 9 -8.00 2.49 10.47
C VAL A 9 -8.37 3.25 9.22
N GLY A 10 -7.51 4.19 8.80
CA GLY A 10 -7.65 4.90 7.54
C GLY A 10 -6.39 4.78 6.67
N THR A 11 -6.55 4.80 5.34
CA THR A 11 -5.41 4.93 4.42
C THR A 11 -5.68 5.88 3.26
N LEU A 12 -4.66 6.65 2.89
CA LEU A 12 -4.73 7.65 1.83
C LEU A 12 -3.35 7.89 1.22
N ASN A 13 -3.24 7.74 -0.09
CA ASN A 13 -2.13 8.33 -0.84
C ASN A 13 -2.39 9.84 -0.91
N ILE A 14 -1.49 10.66 -0.35
CA ILE A 14 -1.73 12.11 -0.15
C ILE A 14 -1.20 12.99 -1.29
N PHE A 15 -0.72 12.36 -2.37
CA PHE A 15 -0.25 12.99 -3.60
C PHE A 15 0.97 13.95 -3.40
N ASN A 16 2.12 13.57 -3.96
CA ASN A 16 3.33 14.41 -3.96
C ASN A 16 3.47 15.23 -5.27
N LYS A 17 3.58 16.55 -5.07
CA LYS A 17 3.79 17.61 -6.06
C LYS A 17 4.87 17.35 -7.12
N PHE A 18 5.96 16.63 -6.82
CA PHE A 18 7.11 16.54 -7.73
C PHE A 18 6.92 15.62 -8.95
N TYR A 19 6.13 14.54 -8.84
CA TYR A 19 5.93 13.60 -9.96
C TYR A 19 5.05 14.18 -11.08
N TYR A 20 4.21 15.17 -10.75
CA TYR A 20 3.29 15.80 -11.71
C TYR A 20 3.93 16.94 -12.53
N ASN A 21 5.13 17.42 -12.15
CA ASN A 21 5.77 18.57 -12.77
C ASN A 21 6.33 18.31 -14.18
N THR A 22 6.55 17.05 -14.57
CA THR A 22 7.24 16.73 -15.85
C THR A 22 6.30 16.40 -17.00
N THR A 23 5.07 15.93 -16.76
CA THR A 23 4.20 15.40 -17.84
C THR A 23 2.98 16.27 -18.20
N LYS A 24 2.57 17.25 -17.38
CA LYS A 24 1.35 18.05 -17.65
C LYS A 24 1.50 19.55 -17.40
N ARG A 25 2.57 20.14 -17.93
CA ARG A 25 2.80 21.61 -17.91
C ARG A 25 1.85 22.43 -18.78
N VAL A 26 0.91 21.82 -19.52
CA VAL A 26 0.15 22.51 -20.59
C VAL A 26 -1.37 22.45 -20.44
N LEU A 27 -1.95 21.67 -19.51
CA LEU A 27 -3.40 21.47 -19.47
C LEU A 27 -3.94 21.33 -18.04
N SER A 28 -4.06 22.43 -17.31
CA SER A 28 -5.20 22.75 -16.43
C SER A 28 -4.88 23.90 -15.49
N SER A 29 -5.91 24.67 -15.16
CA SER A 29 -6.01 25.72 -14.14
C SER A 29 -5.73 25.24 -12.70
N SER A 30 -5.01 24.14 -12.51
CA SER A 30 -4.75 23.50 -11.21
C SER A 30 -3.50 24.00 -10.48
N PHE A 31 -2.73 24.92 -11.07
CA PHE A 31 -1.44 25.33 -10.52
C PHE A 31 -1.57 26.19 -9.23
N GLU A 32 -2.64 26.98 -9.08
CA GLU A 32 -2.87 27.81 -7.89
C GLU A 32 -3.38 27.02 -6.68
N TYR A 33 -4.12 25.92 -6.90
CA TYR A 33 -4.67 25.10 -5.82
C TYR A 33 -3.61 24.19 -5.16
N VAL A 34 -2.55 23.85 -5.90
CA VAL A 34 -1.52 22.87 -5.51
C VAL A 34 -0.44 23.44 -4.57
N ASN A 35 -0.23 24.76 -4.56
CA ASN A 35 0.72 25.45 -3.68
C ASN A 35 0.11 25.98 -2.38
N ASN A 36 -1.17 25.75 -2.15
CA ASN A 36 -1.92 26.53 -1.21
C ASN A 36 -1.90 25.91 0.20
N THR A 37 -1.63 26.72 1.23
CA THR A 37 -1.81 26.38 2.65
C THR A 37 -3.17 25.71 2.88
N ASP A 38 -4.16 26.07 2.05
CA ASP A 38 -5.50 25.49 2.01
C ASP A 38 -5.52 23.98 1.74
N ARG A 39 -4.74 23.42 0.79
CA ARG A 39 -4.75 21.96 0.53
C ARG A 39 -4.24 21.17 1.73
N ARG A 40 -3.17 21.66 2.38
CA ARG A 40 -2.60 21.01 3.56
C ARG A 40 -3.56 21.08 4.75
N ASN A 41 -4.19 22.23 4.96
CA ASN A 41 -5.23 22.36 5.99
C ASN A 41 -6.44 21.47 5.69
N LEU A 42 -6.85 21.38 4.43
CA LEU A 42 -7.88 20.44 3.98
C LEU A 42 -7.47 18.99 4.27
N LEU A 43 -6.24 18.58 3.96
CA LEU A 43 -5.73 17.24 4.31
C LEU A 43 -5.81 16.97 5.81
N TYR A 44 -5.39 17.92 6.66
CA TYR A 44 -5.48 17.75 8.11
C TYR A 44 -6.91 17.62 8.60
N ASN A 45 -7.80 18.50 8.15
CA ASN A 45 -9.22 18.42 8.49
C ASN A 45 -9.83 17.10 7.98
N TYR A 46 -9.44 16.69 6.77
CA TYR A 46 -9.90 15.46 6.14
C TYR A 46 -9.52 14.22 6.95
N LEU A 47 -8.30 14.16 7.48
CA LEU A 47 -7.84 13.04 8.30
C LEU A 47 -8.40 13.11 9.74
N LEU A 48 -8.40 14.28 10.37
CA LEU A 48 -8.79 14.45 11.78
C LEU A 48 -10.31 14.34 12.00
N ASN A 49 -11.14 14.75 11.03
CA ASN A 49 -12.60 14.68 11.16
C ASN A 49 -13.17 13.26 11.06
N ASN A 50 -12.36 12.27 10.68
CA ASN A 50 -12.78 10.88 10.54
C ASN A 50 -12.56 10.02 11.82
N SER A 51 -12.05 10.63 12.90
CA SER A 51 -11.82 9.96 14.19
C SER A 51 -10.98 8.68 14.08
N LEU A 52 -9.95 8.71 13.24
CA LEU A 52 -9.07 7.57 12.99
C LEU A 52 -8.17 7.28 14.20
N ASP A 53 -7.92 6.00 14.47
CA ASP A 53 -6.95 5.56 15.49
C ASP A 53 -5.57 5.28 14.88
N ILE A 54 -5.55 4.82 13.63
CA ILE A 54 -4.36 4.51 12.85
C ILE A 54 -4.56 5.05 11.43
N ILE A 55 -3.54 5.70 10.88
CA ILE A 55 -3.56 6.34 9.56
C ILE A 55 -2.33 5.91 8.77
N CYS A 56 -2.52 5.22 7.65
CA CYS A 56 -1.46 4.81 6.73
C CYS A 56 -1.43 5.77 5.53
N LEU A 57 -0.37 6.57 5.41
CA LEU A 57 -0.21 7.56 4.35
C LEU A 57 0.87 7.13 3.35
N GLN A 58 0.63 7.34 2.06
CA GLN A 58 1.63 7.17 0.98
C GLN A 58 1.93 8.53 0.32
N GLU A 59 3.05 8.62 -0.39
CA GLU A 59 3.53 9.85 -1.04
C GLU A 59 3.78 11.02 -0.07
N VAL A 60 4.21 10.70 1.14
CA VAL A 60 4.58 11.74 2.11
C VAL A 60 6.00 12.24 1.81
N ASP A 61 6.11 13.49 1.38
CA ASP A 61 7.41 14.12 1.16
C ASP A 61 8.08 14.54 2.48
N SER A 62 9.40 14.75 2.44
CA SER A 62 10.21 15.08 3.62
C SER A 62 9.83 16.42 4.28
N PHE A 63 9.29 17.39 3.53
CA PHE A 63 8.78 18.64 4.10
C PHE A 63 7.42 18.44 4.79
N MET A 64 6.56 17.58 4.24
CA MET A 64 5.28 17.21 4.84
C MET A 64 5.47 16.42 6.13
N ILE A 65 6.46 15.53 6.22
CA ILE A 65 6.76 14.73 7.43
C ILE A 65 6.81 15.62 8.68
N ASN A 66 7.63 16.68 8.67
CA ASN A 66 7.77 17.53 9.85
C ASN A 66 6.47 18.26 10.21
N ASN A 67 5.75 18.76 9.19
CA ASN A 67 4.49 19.47 9.38
C ASN A 67 3.38 18.56 9.93
N ILE A 68 3.27 17.34 9.39
CA ILE A 68 2.33 16.31 9.86
C ILE A 68 2.68 15.92 11.30
N ASN A 69 3.96 15.68 11.58
CA ASN A 69 4.42 15.29 12.91
C ASN A 69 4.04 16.32 13.98
N VAL A 70 4.33 17.60 13.74
CA VAL A 70 3.96 18.68 14.67
C VAL A 70 2.44 18.74 14.83
N LYS A 71 1.70 18.79 13.72
CA LYS A 71 0.25 18.93 13.75
C LYS A 71 -0.43 17.78 14.49
N PHE A 72 -0.11 16.53 14.19
CA PHE A 72 -0.81 15.37 14.75
C PHE A 72 -0.41 15.06 16.20
N ARG A 73 0.78 15.48 16.65
CA ARG A 73 1.17 15.43 18.06
C ARG A 73 0.22 16.23 18.95
N ASP A 74 -0.21 17.41 18.50
CA ASP A 74 -1.15 18.27 19.23
C ASP A 74 -2.54 17.61 19.39
N PHE A 75 -2.88 16.65 18.53
CA PHE A 75 -4.12 15.86 18.59
C PHE A 75 -3.94 14.49 19.25
N GLY A 76 -2.82 14.25 19.94
CA GLY A 76 -2.60 13.02 20.69
C GLY A 76 -2.18 11.81 19.85
N PHE A 77 -1.53 12.04 18.72
CA PHE A 77 -0.95 10.98 17.88
C PHE A 77 0.58 10.93 17.98
N ALA A 78 1.11 9.73 17.77
CA ALA A 78 2.51 9.49 17.41
C ALA A 78 2.60 9.28 15.89
N PHE A 79 3.80 9.46 15.35
CA PHE A 79 4.05 9.43 13.91
C PHE A 79 5.37 8.75 13.59
N ASP A 80 5.30 7.68 12.81
CA ASP A 80 6.44 6.92 12.33
C ASP A 80 6.62 7.05 10.83
N PHE A 81 7.86 7.38 10.46
CA PHE A 81 8.31 7.58 9.08
C PHE A 81 9.69 6.92 8.86
N PRO A 82 10.09 6.63 7.62
CA PRO A 82 11.35 5.94 7.33
C PRO A 82 12.58 6.67 7.87
N SER A 83 13.56 5.93 8.41
CA SER A 83 14.75 6.52 9.06
C SER A 83 15.68 7.25 8.07
N ASN A 84 15.61 6.93 6.78
CA ASN A 84 16.47 7.49 5.73
C ASN A 84 15.99 8.86 5.20
N TYR A 85 15.05 9.53 5.89
CA TYR A 85 14.56 10.87 5.52
C TYR A 85 15.64 11.98 5.62
N ILE A 86 16.78 11.69 6.25
CA ILE A 86 17.87 12.64 6.55
C ILE A 86 18.67 13.05 5.30
N THR A 87 18.57 12.32 4.19
CA THR A 87 18.97 12.84 2.87
C THR A 87 17.74 13.48 2.21
N PRO A 88 17.56 14.81 2.31
CA PRO A 88 16.40 15.50 1.79
C PRO A 88 16.59 15.64 0.28
N SER A 89 16.41 14.54 -0.45
CA SER A 89 16.05 14.69 -1.86
C SER A 89 14.58 15.09 -1.86
N ALA A 90 14.27 16.23 -2.47
CA ALA A 90 12.90 16.71 -2.67
C ALA A 90 12.00 15.69 -3.42
N ASN A 91 12.59 14.60 -3.92
CA ASN A 91 11.97 13.52 -4.67
C ASN A 91 11.68 12.25 -3.82
N SER A 92 11.90 12.27 -2.50
CA SER A 92 11.64 11.12 -1.63
C SER A 92 10.16 11.04 -1.23
N ASN A 93 9.41 10.15 -1.88
CA ASN A 93 8.10 9.70 -1.40
C ASN A 93 8.30 8.74 -0.23
N ASN A 94 7.45 8.81 0.79
CA ASN A 94 7.51 7.91 1.94
C ASN A 94 6.15 7.28 2.24
N CYS A 95 6.17 6.06 2.76
CA CYS A 95 5.05 5.47 3.47
C CYS A 95 5.19 5.83 4.94
N CYS A 96 4.15 6.38 5.56
CA CYS A 96 4.20 6.76 6.97
C CYS A 96 2.98 6.25 7.71
N ILE A 97 3.11 6.02 9.02
CA ILE A 97 2.04 5.51 9.86
C ILE A 97 1.86 6.46 11.04
N ILE A 98 0.66 7.02 11.18
CA ILE A 98 0.23 7.83 12.32
C ILE A 98 -0.65 6.94 13.19
N TYR A 99 -0.51 6.99 14.51
CA TYR A 99 -1.33 6.18 15.42
C TYR A 99 -1.52 6.89 16.75
N LYS A 100 -2.59 6.59 17.49
CA LYS A 100 -2.84 7.24 18.79
C LYS A 100 -1.67 7.04 19.75
N LYS A 101 -1.31 8.09 20.48
CA LYS A 101 -0.13 8.12 21.37
C LYS A 101 -0.21 7.15 22.55
N ASN A 102 -1.40 6.66 22.89
CA ASN A 102 -1.58 5.63 23.91
C ASN A 102 -1.23 4.22 23.41
N PHE A 103 -1.08 4.01 22.10
CA PHE A 103 -0.52 2.77 21.57
C PHE A 103 1.00 2.82 21.67
N LYS A 104 1.58 1.70 22.09
CA LYS A 104 3.03 1.59 22.29
C LYS A 104 3.66 0.94 21.05
N LEU A 105 4.59 1.65 20.43
CA LEU A 105 5.45 1.08 19.38
C LEU A 105 6.41 0.08 20.00
N LEU A 106 6.36 -1.17 19.54
CA LEU A 106 7.24 -2.23 19.99
C LEU A 106 8.41 -2.44 19.03
N SER A 107 8.15 -2.37 17.73
CA SER A 107 9.17 -2.58 16.70
C SER A 107 8.80 -1.89 15.40
N LYS A 108 9.81 -1.63 14.58
CA LYS A 108 9.68 -0.95 13.28
C LYS A 108 10.73 -1.45 12.31
N LYS A 109 10.32 -1.62 11.05
CA LYS A 109 11.19 -1.97 9.93
C LYS A 109 10.77 -1.21 8.68
N ASN A 110 11.74 -0.74 7.90
CA ASN A 110 11.48 -0.23 6.55
C ASN A 110 11.90 -1.29 5.55
N PHE A 111 11.12 -1.47 4.49
CA PHE A 111 11.43 -2.41 3.44
C PHE A 111 12.63 -1.95 2.63
N ASP A 112 13.63 -2.83 2.51
CA ASP A 112 14.76 -2.65 1.60
C ASP A 112 14.63 -3.65 0.45
N LEU A 113 14.36 -3.12 -0.74
CA LEU A 113 14.19 -3.95 -1.94
C LEU A 113 15.49 -4.66 -2.31
N ASN A 114 16.64 -4.02 -2.18
CA ASN A 114 17.91 -4.61 -2.60
C ASN A 114 18.28 -5.77 -1.69
N GLU A 115 18.14 -5.59 -0.38
CA GLU A 115 18.33 -6.63 0.63
C GLU A 115 17.37 -7.80 0.36
N SER A 116 16.09 -7.51 0.14
CA SER A 116 15.06 -8.53 -0.10
C SER A 116 15.33 -9.33 -1.38
N VAL A 117 15.69 -8.66 -2.47
CA VAL A 117 16.04 -9.34 -3.73
C VAL A 117 17.29 -10.19 -3.55
N GLN A 118 18.31 -9.70 -2.84
CA GLN A 118 19.49 -10.50 -2.53
C GLN A 118 19.12 -11.75 -1.73
N LYS A 119 18.33 -11.58 -0.67
CA LYS A 119 17.93 -12.67 0.21
C LYS A 119 17.12 -13.76 -0.49
N TYR A 120 16.09 -13.39 -1.24
CA TYR A 120 15.14 -14.35 -1.81
C TYR A 120 15.51 -14.80 -3.23
N PHE A 121 16.32 -14.02 -3.96
CA PHE A 121 16.61 -14.29 -5.36
C PHE A 121 18.10 -14.38 -5.74
N ALA A 122 19.06 -14.28 -4.80
CA ALA A 122 20.49 -14.40 -5.12
C ALA A 122 20.84 -15.68 -5.88
N LYS A 123 20.23 -16.83 -5.53
CA LYS A 123 20.48 -18.11 -6.20
C LYS A 123 20.20 -18.08 -7.70
N TYR A 124 19.21 -17.29 -8.15
CA TYR A 124 18.87 -17.18 -9.57
C TYR A 124 19.86 -16.29 -10.35
N SER A 125 20.64 -15.44 -9.67
CA SER A 125 21.73 -14.68 -10.30
C SER A 125 23.01 -15.53 -10.38
N SER A 126 23.36 -16.25 -9.32
CA SER A 126 24.61 -17.04 -9.29
C SER A 126 24.55 -18.34 -10.09
N GLU A 127 23.40 -19.01 -10.13
CA GLU A 127 23.25 -20.31 -10.80
C GLU A 127 23.03 -20.19 -12.31
N SER A 128 22.61 -19.02 -12.79
CA SER A 128 22.11 -18.90 -14.15
C SER A 128 23.17 -18.65 -15.22
N GLN A 129 24.30 -18.01 -14.86
CA GLN A 129 25.28 -17.48 -15.81
C GLN A 129 24.62 -16.77 -17.01
N CYS A 130 23.42 -16.19 -16.83
CA CYS A 130 22.56 -15.78 -17.92
C CYS A 130 22.13 -14.33 -17.80
N GLU A 131 22.63 -13.51 -18.72
CA GLU A 131 22.39 -12.06 -18.81
C GLU A 131 20.91 -11.67 -18.77
N ILE A 132 20.01 -12.51 -19.29
CA ILE A 132 18.56 -12.22 -19.33
C ILE A 132 17.92 -12.35 -17.94
N GLN A 133 18.36 -13.31 -17.13
CA GLN A 133 17.83 -13.50 -15.78
C GLN A 133 18.34 -12.40 -14.85
N ASP A 134 19.63 -12.07 -14.99
CA ASP A 134 20.23 -10.91 -14.35
C ASP A 134 19.52 -9.62 -14.77
N ALA A 135 19.12 -9.48 -16.05
CA ALA A 135 18.37 -8.31 -16.51
C ALA A 135 17.02 -8.13 -15.80
N PHE A 136 16.28 -9.21 -15.49
CA PHE A 136 15.04 -9.11 -14.70
C PHE A 136 15.32 -8.64 -13.27
N LEU A 137 16.31 -9.21 -12.59
CA LEU A 137 16.68 -8.80 -11.23
C LEU A 137 17.21 -7.36 -11.18
N ILE A 138 17.96 -6.95 -12.20
CA ILE A 138 18.41 -5.56 -12.39
C ILE A 138 17.19 -4.65 -12.57
N GLU A 139 16.21 -5.05 -13.38
CA GLU A 139 14.98 -4.27 -13.56
C GLU A 139 14.12 -4.17 -12.31
N LEU A 140 14.06 -5.24 -11.53
CA LEU A 140 13.41 -5.28 -10.22
C LEU A 140 14.05 -4.23 -9.31
N LYS A 141 15.37 -4.29 -9.12
CA LYS A 141 16.14 -3.34 -8.28
C LYS A 141 16.14 -1.90 -8.80
N LYS A 142 15.99 -1.68 -10.11
CA LYS A 142 15.91 -0.33 -10.71
C LYS A 142 14.59 0.39 -10.42
N ARG A 143 13.53 -0.35 -10.09
CA ARG A 143 12.21 0.22 -9.79
C ARG A 143 12.04 0.27 -8.28
N GLN A 144 11.30 1.27 -7.81
CA GLN A 144 11.14 1.48 -6.38
C GLN A 144 9.72 1.12 -5.93
N SER A 145 9.66 0.45 -4.79
CA SER A 145 8.47 0.28 -3.97
C SER A 145 8.90 0.47 -2.52
N LEU A 146 7.98 0.99 -1.72
CA LEU A 146 8.25 1.37 -0.35
C LEU A 146 7.29 0.64 0.56
N ALA A 147 7.77 0.24 1.74
CA ALA A 147 6.90 -0.17 2.81
C ALA A 147 7.50 0.19 4.17
N THR A 148 6.63 0.56 5.10
CA THR A 148 6.95 0.74 6.52
C THR A 148 6.12 -0.24 7.32
N MET A 149 6.79 -1.03 8.14
CA MET A 149 6.22 -2.08 8.97
C MET A 149 6.40 -1.69 10.44
N ILE A 150 5.35 -1.78 11.24
CA ILE A 150 5.40 -1.55 12.68
C ILE A 150 4.64 -2.63 13.43
N ILE A 151 4.98 -2.79 14.71
CA ILE A 151 4.21 -3.58 15.66
C ILE A 151 3.78 -2.66 16.80
N LEU A 152 2.48 -2.60 17.05
CA LEU A 152 1.89 -1.81 18.11
C LEU A 152 1.30 -2.73 19.19
N GLU A 153 1.47 -2.33 20.45
CA GLU A 153 0.65 -2.79 21.57
C GLU A 153 -0.45 -1.74 21.82
N LEU A 154 -1.71 -2.15 21.65
CA LEU A 154 -2.87 -1.26 21.73
C LEU A 154 -3.44 -1.15 23.15
N ALA A 155 -3.38 -2.28 23.86
CA ALA A 155 -3.69 -2.46 25.27
C ALA A 155 -2.84 -3.63 25.78
N SER A 156 -2.78 -3.85 27.09
CA SER A 156 -1.97 -4.92 27.68
C SER A 156 -2.18 -6.26 26.98
N ASN A 157 -1.13 -6.75 26.31
CA ASN A 157 -1.13 -8.01 25.52
C ASN A 157 -2.06 -8.06 24.30
N THR A 158 -2.54 -6.91 23.79
CA THR A 158 -3.23 -6.81 22.50
C THR A 158 -2.28 -6.19 21.48
N PHE A 159 -1.81 -6.99 20.53
CA PHE A 159 -0.83 -6.58 19.53
C PHE A 159 -1.43 -6.50 18.14
N ILE A 160 -0.84 -5.68 17.28
CA ILE A 160 -1.15 -5.63 15.86
C ILE A 160 0.10 -5.33 15.04
N GLY A 161 0.32 -6.11 13.98
CA GLY A 161 1.32 -5.85 12.97
C GLY A 161 0.71 -5.04 11.83
N ILE A 162 1.40 -3.99 11.37
CA ILE A 162 0.89 -3.11 10.32
C ILE A 162 1.98 -2.88 9.29
N CYS A 163 1.69 -3.18 8.03
CA CYS A 163 2.52 -2.86 6.88
C CYS A 163 1.79 -1.85 6.00
N ASN A 164 2.36 -0.66 5.86
CA ASN A 164 1.90 0.36 4.92
C ASN A 164 2.84 0.38 3.71
N CYS A 165 2.34 0.15 2.49
CA CYS A 165 3.15 0.12 1.28
C CYS A 165 2.67 1.05 0.16
N HIS A 166 3.60 1.39 -0.72
CA HIS A 166 3.36 2.05 -2.00
C HIS A 166 4.16 1.29 -3.08
N ILE A 167 3.45 0.49 -3.87
CA ILE A 167 4.01 -0.37 -4.90
C ILE A 167 4.27 0.42 -6.19
N HIS A 168 5.19 -0.07 -7.01
CA HIS A 168 5.61 0.56 -8.25
C HIS A 168 4.40 0.94 -9.13
N TRP A 169 4.38 2.18 -9.64
CA TRP A 169 3.20 2.75 -10.29
C TRP A 169 2.97 2.27 -11.72
N ASN A 170 4.04 2.03 -12.49
CA ASN A 170 3.92 1.94 -13.95
C ASN A 170 3.12 0.69 -14.39
N PRO A 171 1.97 0.86 -15.08
CA PRO A 171 1.10 -0.25 -15.47
C PRO A 171 1.73 -1.24 -16.45
N SER A 172 2.80 -0.86 -17.16
CA SER A 172 3.53 -1.75 -18.08
C SER A 172 4.40 -2.79 -17.38
N TYR A 173 4.51 -2.75 -16.04
CA TYR A 173 5.36 -3.65 -15.26
C TYR A 173 4.58 -4.42 -14.17
N PRO A 174 3.51 -5.15 -14.52
CA PRO A 174 2.71 -5.88 -13.54
C PRO A 174 3.49 -7.03 -12.87
N ASP A 175 4.49 -7.60 -13.55
CA ASP A 175 5.47 -8.56 -13.03
C ASP A 175 6.35 -7.96 -11.92
N ILE A 176 6.79 -6.70 -12.09
CA ILE A 176 7.56 -5.99 -11.07
C ILE A 176 6.68 -5.69 -9.85
N LYS A 177 5.46 -5.20 -10.07
CA LYS A 177 4.49 -4.96 -8.97
C LYS A 177 4.22 -6.23 -8.18
N LEU A 178 4.04 -7.35 -8.87
CA LEU A 178 3.85 -8.67 -8.30
C LEU A 178 5.03 -9.09 -7.43
N PHE A 179 6.25 -9.06 -7.95
CA PHE A 179 7.44 -9.51 -7.20
C PHE A 179 7.77 -8.57 -6.04
N HIS A 180 7.55 -7.26 -6.18
CA HIS A 180 7.68 -6.33 -5.05
C HIS A 180 6.66 -6.62 -3.96
N THR A 181 5.40 -6.89 -4.33
CA THR A 181 4.36 -7.28 -3.37
C THR A 181 4.72 -8.58 -2.65
N TYR A 182 5.17 -9.59 -3.39
CA TYR A 182 5.65 -10.86 -2.84
C TYR A 182 6.75 -10.65 -1.79
N LEU A 183 7.78 -9.86 -2.14
CA LEU A 183 8.90 -9.57 -1.24
C LEU A 183 8.46 -8.79 0.01
N ILE A 184 7.59 -7.79 -0.14
CA ILE A 184 7.04 -7.03 1.00
C ILE A 184 6.29 -7.94 1.95
N ILE A 185 5.45 -8.85 1.43
CA ILE A 185 4.71 -9.80 2.27
C ILE A 185 5.65 -10.77 2.99
N LYS A 186 6.65 -11.31 2.28
CA LYS A 186 7.66 -12.20 2.87
C LYS A 186 8.43 -11.52 4.01
N GLU A 187 8.91 -10.31 3.77
CA GLU A 187 9.62 -9.50 4.78
C GLU A 187 8.71 -9.09 5.94
N PHE A 188 7.41 -8.87 5.70
CA PHE A 188 6.45 -8.53 6.75
C PHE A 188 6.18 -9.72 7.67
N TYR A 189 5.92 -10.91 7.13
CA TYR A 189 5.76 -12.11 7.97
C TYR A 189 7.01 -12.41 8.80
N GLU A 190 8.17 -12.35 8.18
CA GLU A 190 9.44 -12.56 8.89
C GLU A 190 9.69 -11.49 9.96
N PHE A 191 9.33 -10.24 9.69
CA PHE A 191 9.40 -9.17 10.70
C PHE A 191 8.54 -9.48 11.92
N ILE A 192 7.35 -10.05 11.74
CA ILE A 192 6.48 -10.48 12.84
C ILE A 192 7.09 -11.66 13.59
N GLU A 193 7.50 -12.71 12.87
CA GLU A 193 8.12 -13.92 13.44
C GLU A 193 9.38 -13.60 14.27
N ASN A 194 10.25 -12.70 13.78
CA ASN A 194 11.48 -12.34 14.48
C ASN A 194 11.25 -11.54 15.77
N ASN A 195 10.16 -10.77 15.85
CA ASN A 195 9.84 -10.00 17.06
C ASN A 195 8.94 -10.78 18.04
N PHE A 196 8.22 -11.79 17.55
CA PHE A 196 7.25 -12.58 18.31
C PHE A 196 7.33 -14.07 17.97
N PRO A 197 8.51 -14.73 18.15
CA PRO A 197 8.72 -16.11 17.70
C PRO A 197 7.81 -17.12 18.43
N ASP A 198 7.48 -16.84 19.70
CA ASP A 198 6.67 -17.70 20.55
C ASP A 198 5.19 -17.30 20.60
N PHE A 199 4.79 -16.24 19.87
CA PHE A 199 3.41 -15.77 19.89
C PHE A 199 2.62 -16.42 18.75
N PRO A 200 1.53 -17.15 19.03
CA PRO A 200 0.90 -18.03 18.05
C PRO A 200 0.27 -17.27 16.88
N LEU A 201 -0.18 -16.04 17.09
CA LEU A 201 -0.74 -15.20 16.04
C LEU A 201 -0.71 -13.73 16.44
N ILE A 202 -0.02 -12.89 15.66
CA ILE A 202 -0.19 -11.44 15.71
C ILE A 202 -1.15 -11.05 14.59
N PRO A 203 -2.31 -10.43 14.87
CA PRO A 203 -3.20 -9.89 13.85
C PRO A 203 -2.48 -8.89 12.95
N LEU A 204 -2.71 -8.97 11.64
CA LEU A 204 -1.97 -8.20 10.64
C LEU A 204 -2.87 -7.33 9.79
N LEU A 205 -2.39 -6.11 9.50
CA LEU A 205 -2.90 -5.22 8.46
C LEU A 205 -1.84 -5.01 7.40
N LEU A 206 -2.22 -5.25 6.15
CA LEU A 206 -1.42 -4.95 4.96
C LEU A 206 -2.19 -3.91 4.15
N VAL A 207 -1.67 -2.68 4.09
CA VAL A 207 -2.42 -1.49 3.71
C VAL A 207 -1.63 -0.67 2.71
N GLY A 208 -2.33 -0.01 1.79
CA GLY A 208 -1.78 1.12 1.04
C GLY A 208 -2.10 1.09 -0.44
N ASP A 209 -1.24 1.75 -1.23
CA ASP A 209 -1.38 1.90 -2.68
C ASP A 209 -0.60 0.79 -3.37
N PHE A 210 -1.33 -0.19 -3.91
CA PHE A 210 -0.76 -1.33 -4.62
C PHE A 210 -0.56 -1.05 -6.11
N ASN A 211 -1.04 0.09 -6.61
CA ASN A 211 -1.00 0.43 -8.03
C ASN A 211 -1.48 -0.72 -8.94
N SER A 212 -2.41 -1.54 -8.45
CA SER A 212 -2.89 -2.74 -9.13
C SER A 212 -4.38 -2.90 -8.93
N THR A 213 -5.12 -3.03 -10.03
CA THR A 213 -6.57 -3.30 -10.00
C THR A 213 -6.84 -4.75 -9.59
N PRO A 214 -8.03 -5.08 -9.07
CA PRO A 214 -8.31 -6.45 -8.66
C PRO A 214 -8.35 -7.44 -9.83
N PHE A 215 -8.62 -6.96 -11.05
CA PHE A 215 -8.75 -7.78 -12.27
C PHE A 215 -7.83 -7.29 -13.40
N LEU A 216 -7.43 -8.20 -14.29
CA LEU A 216 -6.59 -7.91 -15.47
C LEU A 216 -7.25 -7.02 -16.52
N LYS A 217 -8.56 -7.22 -16.72
CA LYS A 217 -9.36 -6.48 -17.70
C LYS A 217 -10.54 -5.85 -16.98
N SER A 218 -10.58 -4.52 -16.99
CA SER A 218 -11.71 -3.72 -16.48
C SER A 218 -12.83 -3.65 -17.51
N ASP A 219 -13.32 -4.79 -17.99
CA ASP A 219 -14.44 -4.75 -18.94
C ASP A 219 -15.76 -4.71 -18.18
N LYS A 220 -16.49 -3.59 -18.33
CA LYS A 220 -17.81 -3.37 -17.73
C LYS A 220 -18.87 -4.37 -18.23
N ASN A 221 -18.56 -5.14 -19.27
CA ASN A 221 -19.49 -6.05 -19.95
C ASN A 221 -19.11 -7.54 -19.90
N LEU A 222 -18.05 -7.94 -19.19
CA LEU A 222 -17.64 -9.35 -19.17
C LEU A 222 -18.65 -10.23 -18.43
N LYS A 223 -19.39 -11.04 -19.21
CA LYS A 223 -20.17 -12.20 -18.76
C LYS A 223 -19.31 -13.46 -18.52
N GLY A 224 -17.98 -13.32 -18.47
CA GLY A 224 -17.02 -14.41 -18.27
C GLY A 224 -16.35 -14.35 -16.89
N PRO A 225 -15.61 -15.40 -16.47
CA PRO A 225 -14.89 -15.39 -15.21
C PRO A 225 -13.87 -14.25 -15.18
N SER A 226 -13.97 -13.38 -14.19
CA SER A 226 -13.02 -12.28 -13.99
C SER A 226 -11.68 -12.85 -13.54
N ILE A 227 -10.65 -12.70 -14.37
CA ILE A 227 -9.27 -13.12 -14.03
C ILE A 227 -8.68 -12.06 -13.12
N PHE A 228 -8.24 -12.46 -11.92
CA PHE A 228 -7.59 -11.56 -10.97
C PHE A 228 -6.28 -11.03 -11.52
N SER A 229 -5.89 -9.82 -11.11
CA SER A 229 -4.53 -9.37 -11.35
C SER A 229 -3.55 -10.16 -10.49
N GLY A 230 -2.31 -10.32 -10.96
CA GLY A 230 -1.33 -11.12 -10.22
C GLY A 230 -1.07 -10.63 -8.79
N VAL A 231 -1.08 -9.32 -8.55
CA VAL A 231 -0.92 -8.75 -7.20
C VAL A 231 -2.10 -9.14 -6.31
N TYR A 232 -3.32 -8.92 -6.80
CA TYR A 232 -4.54 -9.20 -6.03
C TYR A 232 -4.73 -10.70 -5.79
N GLU A 233 -4.48 -11.54 -6.79
CA GLU A 233 -4.53 -13.00 -6.67
C GLU A 233 -3.52 -13.51 -5.63
N LEU A 234 -2.26 -13.05 -5.71
CA LEU A 234 -1.22 -13.45 -4.76
C LEU A 234 -1.61 -13.09 -3.32
N VAL A 235 -2.07 -11.86 -3.09
CA VAL A 235 -2.43 -11.38 -1.75
C VAL A 235 -3.62 -12.14 -1.19
N THR A 236 -4.66 -12.35 -2.00
CA THR A 236 -5.96 -12.88 -1.52
C THR A 236 -6.03 -14.41 -1.47
N THR A 237 -5.27 -15.09 -2.33
CA THR A 237 -5.25 -16.56 -2.39
C THR A 237 -3.99 -17.16 -1.78
N GLY A 238 -2.94 -16.35 -1.60
CA GLY A 238 -1.65 -16.79 -1.07
C GLY A 238 -0.79 -17.50 -2.11
N ARG A 239 -1.25 -17.63 -3.36
CA ARG A 239 -0.49 -18.30 -4.40
C ARG A 239 -0.65 -17.59 -5.74
N LEU A 240 0.44 -17.55 -6.51
CA LEU A 240 0.38 -17.21 -7.93
C LEU A 240 1.17 -18.25 -8.72
N SER A 241 0.50 -18.87 -9.69
CA SER A 241 1.19 -19.79 -10.60
C SER A 241 2.09 -19.04 -11.58
N LYS A 242 3.23 -19.64 -11.95
CA LYS A 242 4.12 -19.11 -12.98
C LYS A 242 3.50 -19.04 -14.37
N SER A 243 2.36 -19.73 -14.59
CA SER A 243 1.57 -19.64 -15.82
C SER A 243 0.60 -18.46 -15.86
N HIS A 244 0.53 -17.66 -14.80
CA HIS A 244 -0.33 -16.48 -14.74
C HIS A 244 0.18 -15.36 -15.67
N GLU A 245 -0.72 -14.59 -16.30
CA GLU A 245 -0.37 -13.58 -17.31
C GLU A 245 0.61 -12.49 -16.81
N HIS A 246 0.51 -12.11 -15.53
CA HIS A 246 1.42 -11.16 -14.89
C HIS A 246 2.75 -11.77 -14.39
N HIS A 247 2.94 -13.09 -14.48
CA HIS A 247 4.22 -13.69 -14.10
C HIS A 247 5.27 -13.48 -15.21
N PRO A 248 6.54 -13.16 -14.92
CA PRO A 248 7.56 -12.85 -15.93
C PRO A 248 7.78 -14.00 -16.94
N ALA A 249 7.58 -15.25 -16.53
CA ALA A 249 7.67 -16.41 -17.44
C ALA A 249 6.68 -16.32 -18.62
N VAL A 250 5.48 -15.76 -18.40
CA VAL A 250 4.45 -15.58 -19.43
C VAL A 250 4.53 -14.19 -20.04
N LEU A 251 4.52 -13.15 -19.20
CA LEU A 251 4.41 -11.76 -19.61
C LEU A 251 5.50 -11.36 -20.61
N ARG A 252 6.75 -11.77 -20.34
CA ARG A 252 7.92 -11.36 -21.12
C ARG A 252 8.21 -12.29 -22.29
N LYS A 253 7.46 -13.39 -22.44
CA LYS A 253 7.59 -14.36 -23.55
C LYS A 253 9.02 -14.85 -23.74
N ASN A 254 9.71 -15.14 -22.64
CA ASN A 254 11.09 -15.60 -22.65
C ASN A 254 11.24 -16.81 -21.72
N THR A 255 11.54 -17.97 -22.31
CA THR A 255 11.63 -19.26 -21.60
C THR A 255 12.69 -19.26 -20.50
N LYS A 256 13.71 -18.39 -20.59
CA LYS A 256 14.72 -18.27 -19.53
C LYS A 256 14.17 -17.73 -18.21
N LEU A 257 12.98 -17.12 -18.22
CA LEU A 257 12.31 -16.60 -17.03
C LEU A 257 11.38 -17.63 -16.36
N GLU A 258 11.24 -18.84 -16.94
CA GLU A 258 10.51 -19.95 -16.32
C GLU A 258 11.21 -20.53 -15.07
N ILE A 259 12.46 -20.11 -14.83
CA ILE A 259 13.22 -20.43 -13.62
C ILE A 259 12.60 -19.82 -12.36
N TYR A 260 11.91 -18.68 -12.51
CA TYR A 260 11.22 -18.06 -11.38
C TYR A 260 10.00 -18.93 -11.01
N PRO A 261 9.88 -19.32 -9.72
CA PRO A 261 8.91 -20.31 -9.29
C PRO A 261 7.50 -19.72 -9.20
N ASP A 262 6.53 -20.59 -8.96
CA ASP A 262 5.26 -20.18 -8.34
C ASP A 262 5.55 -19.36 -7.08
N LEU A 263 4.78 -18.30 -6.87
CA LEU A 263 4.89 -17.45 -5.69
C LEU A 263 3.91 -17.94 -4.63
N VAL A 264 4.36 -18.09 -3.39
CA VAL A 264 3.53 -18.56 -2.27
C VAL A 264 3.78 -17.71 -1.04
N VAL A 265 2.70 -17.21 -0.45
CA VAL A 265 2.67 -16.44 0.79
C VAL A 265 1.44 -16.85 1.60
N ASP A 266 1.45 -16.52 2.88
CA ASP A 266 0.25 -16.63 3.68
C ASP A 266 -0.79 -15.56 3.25
N PRO A 267 -2.03 -15.96 2.91
CA PRO A 267 -3.01 -15.06 2.32
C PRO A 267 -3.56 -14.04 3.33
N PHE A 268 -4.00 -12.91 2.79
CA PHE A 268 -4.82 -11.91 3.47
C PHE A 268 -6.22 -11.87 2.86
N LYS A 269 -7.18 -11.27 3.57
CA LYS A 269 -8.49 -10.93 3.02
C LYS A 269 -8.60 -9.44 2.79
N SER A 270 -9.28 -9.00 1.73
CA SER A 270 -9.64 -7.59 1.58
C SER A 270 -10.84 -7.26 2.45
N ILE A 271 -10.73 -6.22 3.28
CA ILE A 271 -11.85 -5.76 4.11
C ILE A 271 -13.05 -5.35 3.24
N PHE A 272 -12.83 -4.66 2.11
CA PHE A 272 -13.91 -4.18 1.26
C PHE A 272 -14.61 -5.34 0.57
N ASN A 273 -13.86 -6.27 -0.04
CA ASN A 273 -14.48 -7.44 -0.67
C ASN A 273 -15.19 -8.34 0.34
N ASP A 274 -14.61 -8.55 1.52
CA ASP A 274 -15.18 -9.43 2.56
C ASP A 274 -16.47 -8.87 3.17
N LEU A 275 -16.55 -7.55 3.41
CA LEU A 275 -17.75 -6.92 4.00
C LEU A 275 -18.79 -6.47 2.97
N ASN A 276 -18.35 -5.95 1.81
CA ASN A 276 -19.25 -5.38 0.80
C ASN A 276 -19.53 -6.35 -0.36
N GLY A 277 -18.89 -7.52 -0.38
CA GLY A 277 -18.99 -8.52 -1.47
C GLY A 277 -18.26 -8.12 -2.75
N LYS A 278 -17.58 -6.98 -2.78
CA LYS A 278 -16.80 -6.47 -3.92
C LYS A 278 -15.82 -5.38 -3.49
N GLU A 279 -14.80 -5.17 -4.30
CA GLU A 279 -13.94 -3.99 -4.18
C GLU A 279 -14.64 -2.70 -4.62
N PRO A 280 -14.19 -1.52 -4.14
CA PRO A 280 -14.64 -0.23 -4.68
C PRO A 280 -14.46 -0.16 -6.20
N LEU A 281 -15.30 0.61 -6.89
CA LEU A 281 -15.09 0.86 -8.31
C LEU A 281 -13.82 1.69 -8.56
N PHE A 282 -13.59 2.68 -7.70
CA PHE A 282 -12.47 3.61 -7.81
C PHE A 282 -11.98 3.95 -6.41
N THR A 283 -10.66 3.94 -6.23
CA THR A 283 -9.96 4.51 -5.07
C THR A 283 -9.03 5.63 -5.53
N ASN A 284 -8.49 5.55 -6.75
CA ASN A 284 -7.92 6.67 -7.50
C ASN A 284 -8.88 7.09 -8.62
N LYS A 285 -9.09 8.41 -8.79
CA LYS A 285 -9.97 8.94 -9.84
C LYS A 285 -9.39 10.22 -10.46
N THR A 286 -8.67 10.08 -11.56
CA THR A 286 -8.16 11.20 -12.38
C THR A 286 -8.86 11.27 -13.74
N LYS A 287 -8.62 12.33 -14.52
CA LYS A 287 -9.12 12.45 -15.89
C LYS A 287 -8.63 11.34 -16.85
N SER A 288 -7.47 10.75 -16.57
CA SER A 288 -6.82 9.76 -17.44
C SER A 288 -6.90 8.32 -16.93
N PHE A 289 -7.21 8.13 -15.65
CA PHE A 289 -7.28 6.82 -15.03
C PHE A 289 -8.28 6.85 -13.88
N SER A 290 -9.08 5.80 -13.74
CA SER A 290 -9.93 5.59 -12.58
C SER A 290 -9.99 4.10 -12.27
N GLY A 291 -9.72 3.72 -11.03
CA GLY A 291 -9.70 2.32 -10.63
C GLY A 291 -9.42 2.13 -9.14
N CYS A 292 -9.75 0.95 -8.64
CA CYS A 292 -9.38 0.51 -7.30
C CYS A 292 -7.94 0.03 -7.29
N ILE A 293 -7.05 0.78 -6.63
CA ILE A 293 -5.63 0.44 -6.48
C ILE A 293 -5.15 0.56 -5.04
N ASP A 294 -6.00 1.04 -4.14
CA ASP A 294 -5.74 1.15 -2.70
C ASP A 294 -6.53 0.08 -1.96
N TYR A 295 -5.91 -0.56 -0.96
CA TYR A 295 -6.53 -1.66 -0.24
C TYR A 295 -6.22 -1.62 1.26
N ILE A 296 -7.16 -2.17 2.05
CA ILE A 296 -6.94 -2.56 3.44
C ILE A 296 -7.12 -4.08 3.51
N PHE A 297 -6.00 -4.80 3.44
CA PHE A 297 -5.96 -6.25 3.62
C PHE A 297 -5.71 -6.60 5.09
N TYR A 298 -6.28 -7.72 5.53
CA TYR A 298 -6.23 -8.13 6.93
C TYR A 298 -6.02 -9.64 7.10
N LYS A 299 -5.45 -10.02 8.26
CA LYS A 299 -5.35 -11.40 8.73
C LYS A 299 -5.52 -11.45 10.26
N GLY A 300 -6.33 -12.39 10.75
CA GLY A 300 -6.54 -12.56 12.20
C GLY A 300 -7.30 -11.40 12.88
N LEU A 301 -8.09 -10.64 12.12
CA LEU A 301 -8.88 -9.50 12.59
C LEU A 301 -10.36 -9.71 12.26
N VAL A 302 -11.26 -8.97 12.91
CA VAL A 302 -12.69 -8.96 12.59
C VAL A 302 -13.08 -7.57 12.07
N PRO A 303 -13.14 -7.35 10.75
CA PRO A 303 -13.59 -6.08 10.21
C PRO A 303 -15.07 -5.87 10.50
N LEU A 304 -15.44 -4.63 10.84
CA LEU A 304 -16.80 -4.22 11.21
C LEU A 304 -17.44 -3.28 10.18
N SER A 305 -16.62 -2.54 9.43
CA SER A 305 -17.08 -1.66 8.35
C SER A 305 -16.01 -1.47 7.29
N ALA A 306 -16.43 -1.09 6.08
CA ALA A 306 -15.56 -0.68 4.98
C ALA A 306 -16.19 0.53 4.28
N GLN A 307 -15.53 1.69 4.36
CA GLN A 307 -16.06 2.98 3.89
C GLN A 307 -15.03 3.70 3.02
N ILE A 308 -15.50 4.36 1.97
CA ILE A 308 -14.70 5.23 1.12
C ILE A 308 -15.18 6.66 1.32
N VAL A 309 -14.26 7.58 1.58
CA VAL A 309 -14.55 9.01 1.63
C VAL A 309 -13.90 9.65 0.40
N PRO A 310 -14.65 10.40 -0.42
CA PRO A 310 -16.10 10.65 -0.31
C PRO A 310 -17.00 9.45 -0.65
N ASN A 311 -18.16 9.36 0.01
CA ASN A 311 -19.15 8.29 -0.21
C ASN A 311 -19.80 8.38 -1.60
N ASP A 312 -19.87 9.58 -2.18
CA ASP A 312 -20.45 9.88 -3.49
C ASP A 312 -19.39 9.99 -4.61
N ILE A 313 -18.24 9.34 -4.42
CA ILE A 313 -17.12 9.37 -5.38
C ILE A 313 -17.52 8.99 -6.81
N GLU A 314 -18.57 8.20 -6.99
CA GLU A 314 -19.10 7.82 -8.30
C GLU A 314 -19.57 9.04 -9.11
N HIS A 315 -20.11 10.06 -8.45
CA HIS A 315 -20.63 11.30 -9.06
C HIS A 315 -19.56 12.39 -9.26
N ILE A 316 -18.37 12.23 -8.68
CA ILE A 316 -17.26 13.17 -8.84
C ILE A 316 -16.54 12.87 -10.16
N GLU A 317 -16.39 13.84 -11.06
CA GLU A 317 -15.72 13.61 -12.36
C GLU A 317 -14.26 13.17 -12.18
N SER A 318 -13.49 13.92 -11.39
CA SER A 318 -12.11 13.61 -11.06
C SER A 318 -11.70 14.25 -9.72
N LEU A 319 -10.74 13.63 -9.07
CA LEU A 319 -10.02 14.10 -7.90
C LEU A 319 -8.61 14.60 -8.31
N PRO A 320 -7.97 15.49 -7.53
CA PRO A 320 -8.51 16.20 -6.36
C PRO A 320 -9.58 17.24 -6.73
N THR A 321 -10.29 17.76 -5.73
CA THR A 321 -11.27 18.86 -5.87
C THR A 321 -11.04 19.95 -4.82
N PRO A 322 -11.74 21.10 -4.90
CA PRO A 322 -11.79 22.09 -3.81
C PRO A 322 -12.16 21.54 -2.42
N LYS A 323 -12.73 20.33 -2.35
CA LYS A 323 -13.13 19.66 -1.10
C LYS A 323 -12.22 18.48 -0.73
N TYR A 324 -11.63 17.81 -1.72
CA TYR A 324 -10.84 16.58 -1.52
C TYR A 324 -9.38 16.80 -1.94
N PRO A 325 -8.41 16.61 -1.03
CA PRO A 325 -7.04 17.12 -1.19
C PRO A 325 -6.09 16.22 -1.98
N SER A 326 -6.56 15.04 -2.42
CA SER A 326 -5.78 14.02 -3.14
C SER A 326 -6.58 13.51 -4.34
N ASP A 327 -5.90 12.96 -5.35
CA ASP A 327 -6.48 12.18 -6.43
C ASP A 327 -6.92 10.76 -6.00
N HIS A 328 -6.54 10.35 -4.79
CA HIS A 328 -7.04 9.17 -4.11
C HIS A 328 -8.11 9.50 -3.07
N ALA A 329 -8.97 8.52 -2.82
CA ALA A 329 -10.00 8.53 -1.80
C ALA A 329 -9.47 7.93 -0.50
N LEU A 330 -9.99 8.42 0.63
CA LEU A 330 -9.64 7.90 1.94
C LEU A 330 -10.44 6.62 2.18
N LEU A 331 -9.76 5.50 2.36
CA LEU A 331 -10.39 4.25 2.78
C LEU A 331 -10.39 4.18 4.31
N ILE A 332 -11.52 3.76 4.89
CA ILE A 332 -11.71 3.67 6.34
C ILE A 332 -12.33 2.32 6.69
N SER A 333 -11.86 1.71 7.78
CA SER A 333 -12.48 0.53 8.37
C SER A 333 -12.48 0.60 9.88
N ASP A 334 -13.63 0.29 10.49
CA ASP A 334 -13.69 -0.11 11.89
C ASP A 334 -13.33 -1.60 12.00
N ILE A 335 -12.45 -1.97 12.92
CA ILE A 335 -11.94 -3.32 13.10
C ILE A 335 -11.96 -3.68 14.58
N PHE A 336 -12.41 -4.90 14.88
CA PHE A 336 -12.34 -5.49 16.20
C PHE A 336 -11.16 -6.45 16.29
N ILE A 337 -10.39 -6.33 17.37
CA ILE A 337 -9.22 -7.16 17.67
C ILE A 337 -9.61 -8.06 18.84
N VAL A 338 -9.56 -9.37 18.59
CA VAL A 338 -10.00 -10.43 19.51
C VAL A 338 -8.98 -10.66 20.61
#